data_AF-A0A8B8TFP7-F1
#
_entry.id   AF-A0A8B8TFP7-F1
#
_cell.length_a   1.000
_cell.length_b   1.000
_cell.length_c   1.000
_cell.angle_alpha   90.00
_cell.angle_beta   90.00
_cell.angle_gamma   90.00
#
_symmetry.space_group_name_H-M   'P 1'
#
loop_
_entity.id
_entity.type
_entity.pdbx_description
1 polymer ?
#
loop_
_entity_poly.entity_id
_entity_poly.type
_entity_poly.pdbx_seq_one_letter_code
_entity_poly.pdbx_strand_id
1 'polypeptide(L)'
;MDPSTITWQRVVDTNDRFLRKITIGQGNTEKGYSRQAQFDIAVASEIMAVLALTDSLADMKERLGRMVVASDKNGQPVTADDLGVTGALTVLMKDAIKPNLMQTLEGTPVFVHAGPFANIAHGNSSVLADKIALKLVGEEGFVVTEAGFGADIGMEKFFNIKCRASGLVPNVVVLVATVRALKMHGGGPSVTAGVPLKKEYTEENLQLVADGCCNLQKQIQIAQLFGVPVVMALNVFKTDTRAEIDLVCELAKRAGAFDAVPCYHWSVGGKGSVDLAWAVREAASKGSRFQFLYDVQLPIVEKIRTIAQAVYGAKDIKLSPEAQSKIDRYTEQGFGNLPICMAKTHLSLSHEPDKKGVPKDFILPISDVRASIGAGFIYPLVGTMSTMPGLPTRPCFYDIDLDTETEQVKGLF
;
A
#
# COMPACT_ATOMS: atom_id res chain seq x y z
N MET A 1 10.20 -28.68 14.17
CA MET A 1 9.22 -27.58 14.12
C MET A 1 8.25 -27.70 15.29
N ASP A 2 7.95 -26.58 15.97
CA ASP A 2 6.86 -26.49 16.96
C ASP A 2 5.57 -26.04 16.25
N PRO A 3 4.51 -26.87 16.20
CA PRO A 3 3.25 -26.52 15.52
C PRO A 3 2.55 -25.26 16.06
N SER A 4 2.76 -24.92 17.34
CA SER A 4 2.15 -23.74 17.97
C SER A 4 2.72 -22.42 17.45
N THR A 5 3.91 -22.48 16.84
CA THR A 5 4.65 -21.32 16.32
C THR A 5 4.46 -21.11 14.82
N ILE A 6 3.65 -21.94 14.14
CA ILE A 6 3.40 -21.82 12.70
C ILE A 6 2.75 -20.46 12.41
N THR A 7 3.48 -19.62 11.71
CA THR A 7 3.02 -18.31 11.22
C THR A 7 2.47 -18.41 9.80
N TRP A 8 2.83 -19.45 9.05
CA TRP A 8 2.40 -19.62 7.66
C TRP A 8 0.93 -20.04 7.54
N GLN A 9 0.17 -19.25 6.79
CA GLN A 9 -1.26 -19.43 6.56
C GLN A 9 -1.54 -19.81 5.11
N ARG A 10 -2.79 -20.22 4.84
CA ARG A 10 -3.22 -20.55 3.47
C ARG A 10 -3.75 -19.30 2.80
N VAL A 11 -3.90 -19.36 1.48
CA VAL A 11 -4.48 -18.25 0.72
C VAL A 11 -5.52 -18.71 -0.29
N VAL A 12 -6.45 -17.83 -0.60
CA VAL A 12 -7.43 -17.98 -1.68
C VAL A 12 -7.76 -16.59 -2.23
N ASP A 13 -7.96 -16.46 -3.54
CA ASP A 13 -8.28 -15.16 -4.15
C ASP A 13 -9.79 -14.94 -4.23
N THR A 14 -10.43 -14.92 -3.06
CA THR A 14 -11.86 -14.60 -2.91
C THR A 14 -12.14 -13.95 -1.57
N ASN A 15 -13.20 -13.15 -1.49
CA ASN A 15 -13.60 -12.45 -0.27
C ASN A 15 -14.41 -13.38 0.65
N ASP A 16 -13.75 -14.24 1.42
CA ASP A 16 -14.42 -15.20 2.31
C ASP A 16 -14.09 -14.99 3.79
N ARG A 17 -14.95 -14.22 4.47
CA ARG A 17 -14.79 -13.91 5.89
C ARG A 17 -14.87 -15.13 6.82
N PHE A 18 -15.47 -16.25 6.41
CA PHE A 18 -15.58 -17.44 7.25
C PHE A 18 -14.27 -18.23 7.32
N LEU A 19 -13.34 -17.99 6.39
CA LEU A 19 -12.00 -18.58 6.41
C LEU A 19 -10.98 -17.82 7.26
N ARG A 20 -11.38 -16.69 7.88
CA ARG A 20 -10.53 -15.90 8.79
C ARG A 20 -10.00 -16.70 9.99
N LYS A 21 -10.74 -17.73 10.42
CA LYS A 21 -10.32 -18.62 11.50
C LYS A 21 -11.02 -19.96 11.37
N ILE A 22 -10.23 -21.01 11.17
CA ILE A 22 -10.71 -22.37 10.97
C ILE A 22 -9.91 -23.36 11.82
N THR A 23 -10.43 -24.57 11.97
CA THR A 23 -9.68 -25.71 12.52
C THR A 23 -9.44 -26.72 11.41
N ILE A 24 -8.18 -27.12 11.21
CA ILE A 24 -7.78 -28.12 10.22
C ILE A 24 -7.37 -29.44 10.90
N GLY A 25 -7.10 -30.48 10.10
CA GLY A 25 -6.63 -31.78 10.60
C GLY A 25 -7.70 -32.56 11.36
N GLN A 26 -8.97 -32.41 10.96
CA GLN A 26 -10.11 -33.09 11.59
C GLN A 26 -10.37 -34.48 10.98
N GLY A 27 -9.64 -34.86 9.93
CA GLY A 27 -9.76 -36.18 9.31
C GLY A 27 -9.25 -37.30 10.22
N ASN A 28 -9.79 -38.50 10.03
CA ASN A 28 -9.42 -39.67 10.84
C ASN A 28 -7.92 -40.04 10.72
N THR A 29 -7.29 -39.72 9.58
CA THR A 29 -5.87 -39.99 9.30
C THR A 29 -4.93 -38.96 9.92
N GLU A 30 -5.41 -37.76 10.27
CA GLU A 30 -4.62 -36.67 10.88
C GLU A 30 -4.81 -36.60 12.41
N LYS A 31 -5.25 -37.71 13.02
CA LYS A 31 -5.58 -37.77 14.45
C LYS A 31 -4.42 -37.27 15.32
N GLY A 32 -4.71 -36.28 16.16
CA GLY A 32 -3.73 -35.66 17.06
C GLY A 32 -2.98 -34.45 16.48
N TYR A 33 -3.22 -34.08 15.22
CA TYR A 33 -2.57 -32.94 14.55
C TYR A 33 -3.55 -31.81 14.18
N SER A 34 -4.70 -31.73 14.87
CA SER A 34 -5.63 -30.63 14.66
C SER A 34 -5.05 -29.32 15.19
N ARG A 35 -5.27 -28.23 14.43
CA ARG A 35 -4.82 -26.90 14.83
C ARG A 35 -5.70 -25.80 14.26
N GLN A 36 -5.63 -24.63 14.88
CA GLN A 36 -6.17 -23.41 14.30
C GLN A 36 -5.32 -22.96 13.10
N ALA A 37 -5.99 -22.47 12.06
CA ALA A 37 -5.39 -21.89 10.87
C ALA A 37 -6.30 -20.76 10.35
N GLN A 38 -5.82 -20.02 9.37
CA GLN A 38 -6.63 -19.05 8.61
C GLN A 38 -6.30 -19.12 7.12
N PHE A 39 -7.19 -18.54 6.31
CA PHE A 39 -6.87 -18.11 4.96
C PHE A 39 -6.78 -16.60 4.90
N ASP A 40 -5.79 -16.11 4.16
CA ASP A 40 -5.66 -14.72 3.74
C ASP A 40 -6.03 -14.58 2.26
N ILE A 41 -6.37 -13.37 1.80
CA ILE A 41 -6.57 -13.18 0.36
C ILE A 41 -5.24 -13.42 -0.39
N ALA A 42 -5.24 -13.93 -1.62
CA ALA A 42 -3.99 -14.29 -2.31
C ALA A 42 -2.98 -13.14 -2.40
N VAL A 43 -3.47 -11.92 -2.65
CA VAL A 43 -2.65 -10.69 -2.70
C VAL A 43 -2.03 -10.27 -1.37
N ALA A 44 -2.47 -10.87 -0.25
CA ALA A 44 -1.91 -10.71 1.08
C ALA A 44 -0.75 -11.69 1.36
N SER A 45 -0.47 -12.64 0.47
CA SER A 45 0.61 -13.62 0.64
C SER A 45 1.99 -12.96 0.67
N GLU A 46 2.88 -13.48 1.52
CA GLU A 46 4.31 -13.13 1.44
C GLU A 46 4.91 -13.48 0.06
N ILE A 47 4.41 -14.52 -0.62
CA ILE A 47 4.86 -14.87 -1.98
C ILE A 47 4.57 -13.72 -2.96
N MET A 48 3.42 -13.05 -2.82
CA MET A 48 3.10 -11.85 -3.62
C MET A 48 4.05 -10.69 -3.31
N ALA A 49 4.41 -10.49 -2.04
CA ALA A 49 5.37 -9.48 -1.65
C ALA A 49 6.80 -9.78 -2.16
N VAL A 50 7.22 -11.06 -2.14
CA VAL A 50 8.48 -11.52 -2.75
C VAL A 50 8.49 -11.27 -4.26
N LEU A 51 7.40 -11.63 -4.96
CA LEU A 51 7.25 -11.35 -6.39
C LEU A 51 7.35 -9.85 -6.71
N ALA A 52 6.77 -9.00 -5.85
CA ALA A 52 6.81 -7.55 -6.04
C ALA A 52 8.17 -6.93 -5.70
N LEU A 53 8.97 -7.49 -4.80
CA LEU A 53 10.25 -6.90 -4.36
C LEU A 53 11.49 -7.50 -5.02
N THR A 54 11.35 -8.63 -5.71
CA THR A 54 12.47 -9.26 -6.40
C THR A 54 12.92 -8.48 -7.64
N ASP A 55 14.21 -8.57 -7.97
CA ASP A 55 14.77 -8.00 -9.19
C ASP A 55 15.29 -9.03 -10.21
N SER A 56 15.25 -10.31 -9.85
CA SER A 56 15.69 -11.40 -10.72
C SER A 56 15.10 -12.75 -10.28
N LEU A 57 15.20 -13.77 -11.14
CA LEU A 57 14.81 -15.13 -10.76
C LEU A 57 15.69 -15.69 -9.63
N ALA A 58 16.97 -15.32 -9.61
CA ALA A 58 17.91 -15.73 -8.57
C ALA A 58 17.54 -15.09 -7.21
N ASP A 59 17.31 -13.77 -7.17
CA ASP A 59 16.84 -13.07 -5.97
C ASP A 59 15.49 -13.62 -5.50
N MET A 60 14.55 -13.89 -6.43
CA MET A 60 13.24 -14.46 -6.06
C MET A 60 13.41 -15.81 -5.39
N LYS A 61 14.25 -16.69 -5.94
CA LYS A 61 14.53 -18.01 -5.36
C LYS A 61 15.15 -17.90 -3.96
N GLU A 62 16.11 -16.99 -3.77
CA GLU A 62 16.73 -16.75 -2.46
C GLU A 62 15.70 -16.24 -1.43
N ARG A 63 14.87 -15.26 -1.83
CA ARG A 63 13.79 -14.72 -1.00
C ARG A 63 12.76 -15.78 -0.63
N LEU A 64 12.33 -16.60 -1.59
CA LEU A 64 11.42 -17.72 -1.33
C LEU A 64 12.02 -18.71 -0.34
N GLY A 65 13.32 -19.03 -0.46
CA GLY A 65 14.02 -19.92 0.46
C GLY A 65 14.10 -19.38 1.89
N ARG A 66 14.27 -18.06 2.06
CA ARG A 66 14.36 -17.37 3.36
C ARG A 66 13.02 -17.21 4.09
N MET A 67 11.88 -17.49 3.46
CA MET A 67 10.57 -17.34 4.11
C MET A 67 10.49 -18.24 5.34
N VAL A 68 10.11 -17.65 6.48
CA VAL A 68 9.99 -18.37 7.76
C VAL A 68 8.56 -18.85 7.96
N VAL A 69 8.40 -20.16 8.16
CA VAL A 69 7.07 -20.79 8.29
C VAL A 69 6.67 -21.05 9.74
N ALA A 70 7.65 -21.21 10.63
CA ALA A 70 7.49 -21.53 12.04
C ALA A 70 8.82 -21.32 12.80
N SER A 71 8.82 -21.61 14.10
CA SER A 71 10.04 -21.82 14.88
C SER A 71 10.24 -23.31 15.21
N ASP A 72 11.49 -23.70 15.47
CA ASP A 72 11.81 -25.00 16.03
C ASP A 72 11.60 -25.00 17.56
N LYS A 73 11.90 -26.13 18.22
CA LYS A 73 11.73 -26.27 19.68
C LYS A 73 12.72 -25.43 20.49
N ASN A 74 13.76 -24.90 19.85
CA ASN A 74 14.77 -24.02 20.44
C ASN A 74 14.52 -22.54 20.10
N GLY A 75 13.38 -22.22 19.45
CA GLY A 75 13.01 -20.87 19.05
C GLY A 75 13.70 -20.37 17.77
N GLN A 76 14.49 -21.20 17.09
CA GLN A 76 15.16 -20.84 15.83
C GLN A 76 14.18 -20.85 14.66
N PRO A 77 14.34 -19.97 13.66
CA PRO A 77 13.45 -19.94 12.50
C PRO A 77 13.56 -21.24 11.67
N VAL A 78 12.42 -21.78 11.25
CA VAL A 78 12.33 -22.84 10.24
C VAL A 78 11.90 -22.19 8.93
N THR A 79 12.74 -22.31 7.91
CA THR A 79 12.57 -21.67 6.61
C THR A 79 11.93 -22.59 5.57
N ALA A 80 11.54 -22.04 4.42
CA ALA A 80 11.09 -22.82 3.27
C ALA A 80 12.22 -23.72 2.72
N ASP A 81 13.48 -23.30 2.84
CA ASP A 81 14.64 -24.09 2.40
C ASP A 81 14.90 -25.28 3.33
N ASP A 82 14.72 -25.11 4.64
CA ASP A 82 14.78 -26.22 5.62
C ASP A 82 13.75 -27.32 5.33
N LEU A 83 12.62 -26.95 4.71
CA LEU A 83 11.58 -27.88 4.26
C LEU A 83 11.83 -28.46 2.87
N GLY A 84 12.87 -28.01 2.16
CA GLY A 84 13.20 -28.47 0.80
C GLY A 84 12.21 -28.02 -0.28
N VAL A 85 11.39 -26.98 -0.04
CA VAL A 85 10.31 -26.57 -0.97
C VAL A 85 10.67 -25.38 -1.87
N THR A 86 11.81 -24.72 -1.65
CA THR A 86 12.27 -23.54 -2.42
C THR A 86 12.24 -23.76 -3.94
N GLY A 87 12.72 -24.91 -4.39
CA GLY A 87 12.74 -25.26 -5.82
C GLY A 87 11.32 -25.37 -6.40
N ALA A 88 10.42 -26.05 -5.70
CA ALA A 88 9.03 -26.21 -6.14
C ALA A 88 8.29 -24.86 -6.19
N LEU A 89 8.47 -24.01 -5.18
CA LEU A 89 7.93 -22.64 -5.17
C LEU A 89 8.45 -21.83 -6.36
N THR A 90 9.75 -21.90 -6.63
CA THR A 90 10.37 -21.18 -7.75
C THR A 90 9.81 -21.64 -9.10
N VAL A 91 9.57 -22.96 -9.28
CA VAL A 91 8.97 -23.51 -10.51
C VAL A 91 7.56 -22.97 -10.72
N LEU A 92 6.73 -22.90 -9.66
CA LEU A 92 5.39 -22.33 -9.74
C LEU A 92 5.39 -20.84 -10.12
N MET A 93 6.44 -20.11 -9.73
CA MET A 93 6.58 -18.68 -9.99
C MET A 93 7.37 -18.34 -11.28
N LYS A 94 7.82 -19.33 -12.05
CA LYS A 94 8.76 -19.14 -13.18
C LYS A 94 8.26 -18.19 -14.27
N ASP A 95 6.94 -18.17 -14.49
CA ASP A 95 6.31 -17.30 -15.48
C ASP A 95 5.68 -16.08 -14.80
N ALA A 96 5.17 -16.25 -13.58
CA ALA A 96 4.59 -15.19 -12.78
C ALA A 96 5.58 -14.06 -12.46
N ILE A 97 6.90 -14.29 -12.52
CA ILE A 97 7.93 -13.24 -12.38
C ILE A 97 7.99 -12.27 -13.56
N LYS A 98 7.43 -12.61 -14.73
CA LYS A 98 7.56 -11.81 -15.95
C LYS A 98 6.48 -10.71 -15.98
N PRO A 99 6.84 -9.42 -16.07
CA PRO A 99 5.85 -8.34 -16.18
C PRO A 99 4.95 -8.46 -17.42
N ASN A 100 3.66 -8.18 -17.26
CA ASN A 100 2.71 -8.19 -18.36
C ASN A 100 2.69 -6.82 -19.06
N LEU A 101 3.01 -6.79 -20.35
CA LEU A 101 2.92 -5.59 -21.16
C LEU A 101 1.49 -5.41 -21.69
N MET A 102 0.90 -4.26 -21.41
CA MET A 102 -0.40 -3.80 -21.88
C MET A 102 -0.26 -2.38 -22.45
N GLN A 103 -1.37 -1.70 -22.70
CA GLN A 103 -1.38 -0.31 -23.17
C GLN A 103 -2.53 0.49 -22.54
N THR A 104 -2.38 1.81 -22.49
CA THR A 104 -3.48 2.75 -22.22
C THR A 104 -4.42 2.84 -23.43
N LEU A 105 -5.56 3.53 -23.26
CA LEU A 105 -6.48 3.83 -24.37
C LEU A 105 -5.82 4.66 -25.50
N GLU A 106 -4.73 5.36 -25.21
CA GLU A 106 -3.98 6.19 -26.16
C GLU A 106 -2.71 5.48 -26.68
N GLY A 107 -2.55 4.19 -26.40
CA GLY A 107 -1.44 3.38 -26.92
C GLY A 107 -0.12 3.53 -26.15
N THR A 108 -0.11 4.22 -25.00
CA THR A 108 1.08 4.29 -24.14
C THR A 108 1.33 2.91 -23.50
N PRO A 109 2.55 2.35 -23.57
CA PRO A 109 2.84 1.05 -22.98
C PRO A 109 2.73 1.08 -21.44
N VAL A 110 2.16 0.03 -20.86
CA VAL A 110 1.97 -0.12 -19.41
C VAL A 110 2.42 -1.50 -18.96
N PHE A 111 3.18 -1.59 -17.87
CA PHE A 111 3.37 -2.86 -17.17
C PHE A 111 2.34 -3.02 -16.06
N VAL A 112 1.63 -4.15 -16.07
CA VAL A 112 0.74 -4.57 -14.98
C VAL A 112 1.33 -5.84 -14.35
N HIS A 113 1.97 -5.70 -13.19
CA HIS A 113 2.71 -6.81 -12.59
C HIS A 113 2.82 -6.73 -11.08
N ALA A 114 2.46 -7.85 -10.43
CA ALA A 114 2.23 -7.97 -8.99
C ALA A 114 1.14 -7.01 -8.45
N GLY A 115 0.66 -7.28 -7.24
CA GLY A 115 -0.36 -6.47 -6.59
C GLY A 115 -0.46 -6.74 -5.10
N PRO A 116 0.64 -6.57 -4.33
CA PRO A 116 0.62 -6.81 -2.90
C PRO A 116 -0.31 -5.83 -2.19
N PHE A 117 -1.03 -6.32 -1.18
CA PHE A 117 -2.04 -5.51 -0.49
C PHE A 117 -1.40 -4.36 0.33
N ALA A 118 -1.73 -3.11 0.01
CA ALA A 118 -1.10 -1.93 0.62
C ALA A 118 -1.33 -1.79 2.14
N ASN A 119 -2.28 -2.52 2.72
CA ASN A 119 -2.46 -2.55 4.17
C ASN A 119 -1.34 -3.36 4.83
N ILE A 120 -1.18 -4.63 4.44
CA ILE A 120 -0.30 -5.58 5.13
C ILE A 120 1.03 -5.86 4.41
N ALA A 121 1.19 -5.29 3.22
CA ALA A 121 2.41 -5.27 2.45
C ALA A 121 2.64 -3.82 1.92
N HIS A 122 3.63 -3.66 1.04
CA HIS A 122 4.09 -2.34 0.60
C HIS A 122 3.18 -1.65 -0.43
N GLY A 123 2.30 -2.38 -1.12
CA GLY A 123 1.25 -1.75 -1.94
C GLY A 123 1.70 -1.21 -3.29
N ASN A 124 2.74 -1.79 -3.90
CA ASN A 124 3.28 -1.32 -5.17
C ASN A 124 3.40 -2.47 -6.19
N SER A 125 3.39 -2.10 -7.46
CA SER A 125 3.82 -2.97 -8.57
C SER A 125 5.28 -3.44 -8.39
N SER A 126 5.67 -4.45 -9.16
CA SER A 126 6.98 -5.07 -8.97
C SER A 126 8.18 -4.16 -9.26
N VAL A 127 9.26 -4.34 -8.49
CA VAL A 127 10.59 -3.77 -8.75
C VAL A 127 11.11 -4.13 -10.14
N LEU A 128 10.89 -5.37 -10.59
CA LEU A 128 11.35 -5.82 -11.90
C LEU A 128 10.72 -5.04 -13.05
N ALA A 129 9.40 -4.77 -12.99
CA ALA A 129 8.69 -3.96 -13.98
C ALA A 129 9.26 -2.54 -14.06
N ASP A 130 9.50 -1.90 -12.91
CA ASP A 130 10.09 -0.55 -12.87
C ASP A 130 11.50 -0.53 -13.46
N LYS A 131 12.35 -1.50 -13.11
CA LYS A 131 13.72 -1.61 -13.64
C LYS A 131 13.71 -1.80 -15.16
N ILE A 132 12.82 -2.64 -15.69
CA ILE A 132 12.66 -2.84 -17.13
C ILE A 132 12.15 -1.56 -17.78
N ALA A 133 11.10 -0.93 -17.24
CA ALA A 133 10.55 0.31 -17.77
C ALA A 133 11.62 1.41 -17.84
N LEU A 134 12.41 1.60 -16.78
CA LEU A 134 13.49 2.60 -16.73
C LEU A 134 14.57 2.36 -17.78
N LYS A 135 14.80 1.11 -18.19
CA LYS A 135 15.71 0.79 -19.29
C LYS A 135 15.10 1.02 -20.67
N LEU A 136 13.78 0.90 -20.80
CA LEU A 136 13.07 1.04 -22.08
C LEU A 136 12.73 2.49 -22.43
N VAL A 137 12.41 3.33 -21.44
CA VAL A 137 11.95 4.71 -21.71
C VAL A 137 13.05 5.64 -22.22
N GLY A 138 14.33 5.26 -22.09
CA GLY A 138 15.49 6.08 -22.50
C GLY A 138 15.87 7.17 -21.49
N GLU A 139 16.92 7.93 -21.78
CA GLU A 139 17.51 8.91 -20.83
C GLU A 139 16.57 10.09 -20.51
N GLU A 140 15.76 10.51 -21.48
CA GLU A 140 14.77 11.60 -21.32
C GLU A 140 13.36 11.07 -20.99
N GLY A 141 13.23 9.74 -20.83
CA GLY A 141 11.96 9.07 -20.60
C GLY A 141 11.51 9.12 -19.14
N PHE A 142 10.19 8.97 -18.94
CA PHE A 142 9.59 8.92 -17.61
C PHE A 142 8.92 7.57 -17.37
N VAL A 143 9.17 6.99 -16.20
CA VAL A 143 8.39 5.88 -15.67
C VAL A 143 7.44 6.44 -14.61
N VAL A 144 6.15 6.36 -14.87
CA VAL A 144 5.11 6.68 -13.89
C VAL A 144 4.71 5.39 -13.19
N THR A 145 4.87 5.34 -11.88
CA THR A 145 4.39 4.24 -11.02
C THR A 145 3.57 4.81 -9.88
N GLU A 146 2.77 3.96 -9.23
CA GLU A 146 1.90 4.34 -8.14
C GLU A 146 2.13 3.50 -6.88
N ALA A 147 1.49 3.95 -5.80
CA ALA A 147 1.42 3.26 -4.53
C ALA A 147 -0.01 3.27 -4.01
N GLY A 148 -0.46 2.14 -3.46
CA GLY A 148 -1.82 2.02 -2.93
C GLY A 148 -2.05 2.90 -1.70
N PHE A 149 -3.27 3.46 -1.58
CA PHE A 149 -3.70 4.38 -0.52
C PHE A 149 -2.98 5.75 -0.51
N GLY A 150 -3.09 6.48 0.60
CA GLY A 150 -2.50 7.80 0.77
C GLY A 150 -0.99 7.78 0.91
N ALA A 151 -0.39 8.97 0.94
CA ALA A 151 1.06 9.14 1.07
C ALA A 151 1.59 8.63 2.43
N ASP A 152 0.73 8.61 3.45
CA ASP A 152 1.01 8.04 4.76
C ASP A 152 1.14 6.50 4.78
N ILE A 153 0.66 5.80 3.75
CA ILE A 153 0.76 4.34 3.67
C ILE A 153 1.56 3.93 2.45
N GLY A 154 1.02 4.12 1.24
CA GLY A 154 1.63 3.61 0.02
C GLY A 154 2.97 4.25 -0.27
N MET A 155 3.04 5.58 -0.23
CA MET A 155 4.27 6.31 -0.54
C MET A 155 5.34 6.11 0.52
N GLU A 156 4.98 6.14 1.81
CA GLU A 156 5.88 5.84 2.93
C GLU A 156 6.56 4.47 2.75
N LYS A 157 5.78 3.45 2.36
CA LYS A 157 6.27 2.09 2.09
C LYS A 157 7.03 1.98 0.77
N PHE A 158 6.60 2.69 -0.26
CA PHE A 158 7.34 2.78 -1.52
C PHE A 158 8.78 3.28 -1.25
N PHE A 159 8.93 4.34 -0.45
CA PHE A 159 10.26 4.86 -0.10
C PHE A 159 11.02 3.98 0.90
N ASN A 160 10.41 3.56 2.01
CA ASN A 160 11.16 2.84 3.05
C ASN A 160 11.36 1.36 2.76
N ILE A 161 10.64 0.76 1.80
CA ILE A 161 10.71 -0.66 1.47
C ILE A 161 11.11 -0.84 0.00
N LYS A 162 10.30 -0.37 -0.96
CA LYS A 162 10.53 -0.65 -2.39
C LYS A 162 11.80 0.04 -2.92
N CYS A 163 12.07 1.29 -2.56
CA CYS A 163 13.32 1.97 -2.93
C CYS A 163 14.55 1.29 -2.31
N ARG A 164 14.46 0.79 -1.06
CA ARG A 164 15.57 0.01 -0.45
C ARG A 164 15.82 -1.29 -1.18
N ALA A 165 14.76 -2.03 -1.51
CA ALA A 165 14.86 -3.31 -2.20
C ALA A 165 15.37 -3.16 -3.64
N SER A 166 14.94 -2.11 -4.33
CA SER A 166 15.28 -1.89 -5.74
C SER A 166 16.59 -1.14 -5.96
N GLY A 167 17.01 -0.31 -5.00
CA GLY A 167 18.06 0.69 -5.16
C GLY A 167 17.63 1.90 -6.01
N LEU A 168 16.35 1.98 -6.42
CA LEU A 168 15.83 3.07 -7.23
C LEU A 168 15.41 4.25 -6.37
N VAL A 169 15.62 5.45 -6.89
CA VAL A 169 15.32 6.73 -6.23
C VAL A 169 14.31 7.52 -7.07
N PRO A 170 13.20 8.00 -6.47
CA PRO A 170 12.21 8.81 -7.17
C PRO A 170 12.71 10.23 -7.45
N ASN A 171 12.33 10.78 -8.61
CA ASN A 171 12.63 12.16 -8.98
C ASN A 171 11.54 13.14 -8.54
N VAL A 172 10.26 12.74 -8.59
CA VAL A 172 9.10 13.59 -8.32
C VAL A 172 7.99 12.75 -7.69
N VAL A 173 7.24 13.34 -6.77
CA VAL A 173 5.96 12.81 -6.27
C VAL A 173 4.83 13.56 -6.95
N VAL A 174 3.90 12.84 -7.58
CA VAL A 174 2.59 13.40 -7.94
C VAL A 174 1.59 13.04 -6.86
N LEU A 175 1.01 14.06 -6.22
CA LEU A 175 0.05 13.88 -5.15
C LEU A 175 -1.35 14.24 -5.64
N VAL A 176 -2.22 13.25 -5.74
CA VAL A 176 -3.58 13.44 -6.28
C VAL A 176 -4.55 13.87 -5.18
N ALA A 177 -5.36 14.88 -5.46
CA ALA A 177 -6.46 15.33 -4.59
C ALA A 177 -7.74 15.60 -5.40
N THR A 178 -8.87 15.71 -4.71
CA THR A 178 -10.15 16.16 -5.28
C THR A 178 -10.82 17.14 -4.33
N VAL A 179 -11.57 18.11 -4.86
CA VAL A 179 -12.34 19.06 -4.05
C VAL A 179 -13.26 18.33 -3.06
N ARG A 180 -13.98 17.31 -3.53
CA ARG A 180 -14.91 16.54 -2.70
C ARG A 180 -14.23 15.78 -1.56
N ALA A 181 -13.06 15.19 -1.79
CA ALA A 181 -12.29 14.55 -0.72
C ALA A 181 -11.85 15.58 0.32
N LEU A 182 -11.41 16.76 -0.11
CA LEU A 182 -11.04 17.84 0.81
C LEU A 182 -12.25 18.29 1.63
N LYS A 183 -13.43 18.48 1.02
CA LYS A 183 -14.66 18.77 1.79
C LYS A 183 -14.98 17.71 2.84
N MET A 184 -14.76 16.43 2.53
CA MET A 184 -14.92 15.34 3.51
C MET A 184 -13.92 15.49 4.66
N HIS A 185 -12.67 15.84 4.35
CA HIS A 185 -11.65 16.10 5.36
C HIS A 185 -11.92 17.37 6.19
N GLY A 186 -12.65 18.34 5.64
CA GLY A 186 -13.07 19.57 6.30
C GLY A 186 -14.33 19.46 7.16
N GLY A 187 -14.85 18.25 7.38
CA GLY A 187 -16.05 18.03 8.20
C GLY A 187 -17.34 17.84 7.42
N GLY A 188 -17.24 17.60 6.11
CA GLY A 188 -18.37 17.18 5.29
C GLY A 188 -19.05 15.91 5.81
N PRO A 189 -20.33 15.70 5.48
CA PRO A 189 -21.12 14.58 6.00
C PRO A 189 -20.58 13.21 5.53
N SER A 190 -20.75 12.15 6.33
CA SER A 190 -20.27 10.81 5.97
C SER A 190 -20.76 10.34 4.59
N VAL A 191 -19.84 9.74 3.84
CA VAL A 191 -20.09 9.19 2.50
C VAL A 191 -20.18 7.67 2.60
N THR A 192 -21.27 7.11 2.09
CA THR A 192 -21.50 5.65 2.04
C THR A 192 -21.53 5.19 0.60
N ALA A 193 -20.78 4.13 0.28
CA ALA A 193 -20.77 3.56 -1.05
C ALA A 193 -22.19 3.16 -1.50
N GLY A 194 -22.56 3.53 -2.72
CA GLY A 194 -23.90 3.27 -3.28
C GLY A 194 -24.98 4.27 -2.86
N VAL A 195 -24.69 5.22 -1.98
CA VAL A 195 -25.63 6.29 -1.60
C VAL A 195 -25.30 7.57 -2.38
N PRO A 196 -26.30 8.30 -2.93
CA PRO A 196 -26.06 9.58 -3.58
C PRO A 196 -25.30 10.55 -2.67
N LEU A 197 -24.37 11.30 -3.26
CA LEU A 197 -23.61 12.31 -2.53
C LEU A 197 -24.53 13.41 -2.03
N LYS A 198 -24.29 13.86 -0.80
CA LYS A 198 -25.00 15.01 -0.23
C LYS A 198 -24.58 16.31 -0.93
N LYS A 199 -25.42 17.34 -0.82
CA LYS A 199 -25.26 18.62 -1.52
C LYS A 199 -23.94 19.31 -1.25
N GLU A 200 -23.41 19.16 -0.04
CA GLU A 200 -22.10 19.71 0.37
C GLU A 200 -20.97 19.24 -0.56
N TYR A 201 -21.11 18.08 -1.21
CA TYR A 201 -20.14 17.55 -2.16
C TYR A 201 -20.41 17.93 -3.63
N THR A 202 -21.58 18.47 -3.94
CA THR A 202 -21.99 18.80 -5.32
C THR A 202 -22.21 20.30 -5.55
N GLU A 203 -22.32 21.08 -4.47
CA GLU A 203 -22.45 22.54 -4.47
C GLU A 203 -21.16 23.16 -3.90
N GLU A 204 -20.90 24.43 -4.24
CA GLU A 204 -19.72 25.15 -3.77
C GLU A 204 -19.69 25.28 -2.24
N ASN A 205 -18.55 24.97 -1.63
CA ASN A 205 -18.30 25.21 -0.22
C ASN A 205 -16.80 25.44 0.06
N LEU A 206 -16.37 26.70 -0.07
CA LEU A 206 -14.98 27.09 0.15
C LEU A 206 -14.49 26.83 1.58
N GLN A 207 -15.37 26.92 2.58
CA GLN A 207 -15.00 26.69 3.98
C GLN A 207 -14.61 25.22 4.22
N LEU A 208 -15.44 24.27 3.78
CA LEU A 208 -15.12 22.84 3.88
C LEU A 208 -13.84 22.48 3.10
N VAL A 209 -13.62 23.12 1.95
CA VAL A 209 -12.38 22.93 1.17
C VAL A 209 -11.17 23.45 1.95
N ALA A 210 -11.24 24.67 2.49
CA ALA A 210 -10.17 25.27 3.26
C ALA A 210 -9.82 24.44 4.51
N ASP A 211 -10.84 24.03 5.27
CA ASP A 211 -10.67 23.22 6.48
C ASP A 211 -10.09 21.83 6.14
N GLY A 212 -10.49 21.26 5.00
CA GLY A 212 -9.98 19.99 4.50
C GLY A 212 -8.53 20.02 4.02
N CYS A 213 -8.05 21.17 3.58
CA CYS A 213 -6.67 21.33 3.08
C CYS A 213 -5.61 21.08 4.15
N CYS A 214 -5.97 21.02 5.44
CA CYS A 214 -5.05 20.54 6.47
C CYS A 214 -4.54 19.11 6.18
N ASN A 215 -5.41 18.24 5.64
CA ASN A 215 -5.01 16.88 5.26
C ASN A 215 -4.05 16.90 4.07
N LEU A 216 -4.36 17.68 3.03
CA LEU A 216 -3.49 17.87 1.87
C LEU A 216 -2.10 18.38 2.28
N GLN A 217 -2.08 19.40 3.13
CA GLN A 217 -0.84 19.95 3.68
C GLN A 217 -0.02 18.87 4.40
N LYS A 218 -0.66 18.03 5.24
CA LYS A 218 0.04 16.95 5.92
C LYS A 218 0.59 15.90 4.94
N GLN A 219 -0.14 15.56 3.88
CA GLN A 219 0.33 14.61 2.87
C GLN A 219 1.52 15.16 2.06
N ILE A 220 1.51 16.47 1.74
CA ILE A 220 2.67 17.17 1.14
C ILE A 220 3.87 17.14 2.10
N GLN A 221 3.66 17.44 3.39
CA GLN A 221 4.72 17.38 4.40
C GLN A 221 5.33 15.98 4.52
N ILE A 222 4.51 14.93 4.45
CA ILE A 222 5.01 13.54 4.48
C ILE A 222 5.95 13.30 3.30
N ALA A 223 5.60 13.71 2.08
CA ALA A 223 6.49 13.58 0.92
C ALA A 223 7.80 14.37 1.08
N GLN A 224 7.72 15.57 1.66
CA GLN A 224 8.88 16.41 1.92
C GLN A 224 9.86 15.80 2.95
N LEU A 225 9.40 14.94 3.88
CA LEU A 225 10.30 14.22 4.80
C LEU A 225 11.38 13.44 4.04
N PHE A 226 11.05 12.97 2.84
CA PHE A 226 11.93 12.19 1.98
C PHE A 226 12.74 13.04 1.01
N GLY A 227 12.58 14.37 0.98
CA GLY A 227 13.37 15.26 0.13
C GLY A 227 13.07 15.19 -1.38
N VAL A 228 11.88 14.71 -1.75
CA VAL A 228 11.42 14.60 -3.15
C VAL A 228 10.48 15.77 -3.48
N PRO A 229 10.63 16.47 -4.62
CA PRO A 229 9.72 17.53 -5.01
C PRO A 229 8.31 16.99 -5.28
N VAL A 230 7.28 17.74 -4.88
CA VAL A 230 5.87 17.34 -4.94
C VAL A 230 5.12 18.21 -5.94
N VAL A 231 4.46 17.59 -6.92
CA VAL A 231 3.47 18.25 -7.79
C VAL A 231 2.09 17.78 -7.37
N MET A 232 1.22 18.70 -6.94
CA MET A 232 -0.16 18.37 -6.59
C MET A 232 -1.03 18.35 -7.85
N ALA A 233 -1.69 17.22 -8.11
CA ALA A 233 -2.62 17.04 -9.20
C ALA A 233 -4.06 17.08 -8.67
N LEU A 234 -4.78 18.17 -8.95
CA LEU A 234 -6.19 18.27 -8.58
C LEU A 234 -7.04 17.64 -9.68
N ASN A 235 -7.58 16.46 -9.44
CA ASN A 235 -8.49 15.82 -10.38
C ASN A 235 -9.86 16.50 -10.33
N VAL A 236 -10.22 17.21 -11.40
CA VAL A 236 -11.38 18.11 -11.45
C VAL A 236 -12.65 17.34 -11.83
N PHE A 237 -13.70 17.51 -11.03
CA PHE A 237 -15.03 16.99 -11.30
C PHE A 237 -15.96 18.07 -11.86
N LYS A 238 -17.03 17.63 -12.53
CA LYS A 238 -18.04 18.51 -13.16
C LYS A 238 -18.67 19.53 -12.18
N THR A 239 -18.77 19.18 -10.90
CA THR A 239 -19.36 20.01 -9.85
C THR A 239 -18.39 20.98 -9.20
N ASP A 240 -17.09 20.85 -9.47
CA ASP A 240 -16.08 21.67 -8.82
C ASP A 240 -16.09 23.08 -9.44
N THR A 241 -16.16 24.11 -8.60
CA THR A 241 -16.17 25.49 -9.10
C THR A 241 -14.76 26.02 -9.31
N ARG A 242 -14.64 27.09 -10.10
CA ARG A 242 -13.34 27.75 -10.31
C ARG A 242 -12.74 28.26 -8.99
N ALA A 243 -13.55 28.80 -8.10
CA ALA A 243 -13.11 29.30 -6.80
C ALA A 243 -12.55 28.17 -5.92
N GLU A 244 -13.17 26.99 -5.91
CA GLU A 244 -12.67 25.82 -5.17
C GLU A 244 -11.35 25.32 -5.75
N ILE A 245 -11.27 25.23 -7.08
CA ILE A 245 -10.05 24.80 -7.79
C ILE A 245 -8.87 25.73 -7.46
N ASP A 246 -9.09 27.04 -7.58
CA ASP A 246 -8.06 28.05 -7.32
C ASP A 246 -7.61 28.02 -5.85
N LEU A 247 -8.55 27.92 -4.92
CA LEU A 247 -8.25 27.82 -3.49
C LEU A 247 -7.39 26.60 -3.15
N VAL A 248 -7.72 25.42 -3.69
CA VAL A 248 -6.94 24.20 -3.43
C VAL A 248 -5.53 24.33 -3.99
N CYS A 249 -5.38 24.87 -5.20
CA CYS A 249 -4.07 25.03 -5.82
C CYS A 249 -3.20 26.05 -5.06
N GLU A 250 -3.78 27.15 -4.60
CA GLU A 250 -3.12 28.16 -3.75
C GLU A 250 -2.64 27.54 -2.44
N LEU A 251 -3.51 26.81 -1.74
CA LEU A 251 -3.17 26.20 -0.45
C LEU A 251 -2.13 25.08 -0.59
N ALA A 252 -2.15 24.30 -1.67
CA ALA A 252 -1.13 23.31 -1.96
C ALA A 252 0.27 23.93 -2.16
N LYS A 253 0.35 25.04 -2.93
CA LYS A 253 1.62 25.77 -3.13
C LYS A 253 2.12 26.39 -1.83
N ARG A 254 1.22 26.99 -1.02
CA ARG A 254 1.57 27.51 0.32
C ARG A 254 2.05 26.41 1.27
N ALA A 255 1.53 25.19 1.13
CA ALA A 255 1.99 24.02 1.88
C ALA A 255 3.36 23.49 1.42
N GLY A 256 3.93 24.04 0.35
CA GLY A 256 5.26 23.70 -0.17
C GLY A 256 5.25 22.65 -1.29
N ALA A 257 4.12 22.42 -1.95
CA ALA A 257 4.15 21.77 -3.26
C ALA A 257 4.97 22.62 -4.23
N PHE A 258 5.80 21.96 -5.05
CA PHE A 258 6.55 22.60 -6.13
C PHE A 258 5.59 23.28 -7.12
N ASP A 259 4.53 22.57 -7.50
CA ASP A 259 3.45 23.11 -8.30
C ASP A 259 2.11 22.43 -7.95
N ALA A 260 1.01 23.02 -8.39
CA ALA A 260 -0.35 22.56 -8.17
C ALA A 260 -1.17 22.80 -9.43
N VAL A 261 -1.67 21.73 -10.04
CA VAL A 261 -2.25 21.75 -11.39
C VAL A 261 -3.64 21.10 -11.41
N PRO A 262 -4.68 21.78 -11.91
CA PRO A 262 -5.97 21.16 -12.21
C PRO A 262 -5.85 20.21 -13.41
N CYS A 263 -6.39 19.02 -13.27
CA CYS A 263 -6.25 17.92 -14.23
C CYS A 263 -7.63 17.46 -14.73
N TYR A 264 -7.73 17.24 -16.04
CA TYR A 264 -8.98 16.90 -16.74
C TYR A 264 -8.88 15.57 -17.53
N HIS A 265 -7.89 14.73 -17.23
CA HIS A 265 -7.60 13.52 -18.01
C HIS A 265 -8.74 12.50 -18.06
N TRP A 266 -9.63 12.49 -17.07
CA TRP A 266 -10.82 11.63 -17.11
C TRP A 266 -11.77 11.99 -18.26
N SER A 267 -11.95 13.28 -18.57
CA SER A 267 -12.91 13.74 -19.59
C SER A 267 -12.29 13.98 -20.97
N VAL A 268 -11.00 14.32 -21.05
CA VAL A 268 -10.33 14.69 -22.31
C VAL A 268 -9.04 13.91 -22.60
N GLY A 269 -8.78 12.81 -21.89
CA GLY A 269 -7.61 11.96 -22.10
C GLY A 269 -6.28 12.66 -21.78
N GLY A 270 -5.19 12.24 -22.43
CA GLY A 270 -3.85 12.77 -22.20
C GLY A 270 -3.73 14.28 -22.35
N LYS A 271 -4.56 14.89 -23.22
CA LYS A 271 -4.63 16.36 -23.39
C LYS A 271 -4.96 17.09 -22.08
N GLY A 272 -5.76 16.46 -21.21
CA GLY A 272 -6.16 17.02 -19.90
C GLY A 272 -5.08 16.96 -18.81
N SER A 273 -3.92 16.39 -19.11
CA SER A 273 -2.78 16.28 -18.19
C SER A 273 -1.48 16.88 -18.74
N VAL A 274 -1.53 17.63 -19.84
CA VAL A 274 -0.33 18.25 -20.44
C VAL A 274 0.35 19.20 -19.45
N ASP A 275 -0.41 20.04 -18.77
CA ASP A 275 0.13 20.97 -17.77
C ASP A 275 0.76 20.22 -16.59
N LEU A 276 0.13 19.11 -16.15
CA LEU A 276 0.70 18.25 -15.12
C LEU A 276 2.02 17.63 -15.59
N ALA A 277 2.09 17.15 -16.85
CA ALA A 277 3.30 16.58 -17.41
C ALA A 277 4.44 17.61 -17.47
N TRP A 278 4.14 18.87 -17.83
CA TRP A 278 5.13 19.94 -17.80
C TRP A 278 5.62 20.26 -16.39
N ALA A 279 4.70 20.36 -15.42
CA ALA A 279 5.05 20.59 -14.02
C ALA A 279 5.91 19.46 -13.46
N VAL A 280 5.60 18.21 -13.78
CA VAL A 280 6.40 17.03 -13.40
C VAL A 280 7.80 17.09 -14.03
N ARG A 281 7.90 17.41 -15.32
CA ARG A 281 9.19 17.56 -16.00
C ARG A 281 10.04 18.66 -15.37
N GLU A 282 9.43 19.80 -15.04
CA GLU A 282 10.14 20.89 -14.39
C GLU A 282 10.58 20.51 -12.97
N ALA A 283 9.72 19.89 -12.18
CA ALA A 283 10.06 19.40 -10.84
C ALA A 283 11.22 18.39 -10.89
N ALA A 284 11.20 17.46 -11.85
CA ALA A 284 12.25 16.47 -12.04
C ALA A 284 13.61 17.12 -12.34
N SER A 285 13.63 18.22 -13.09
CA SER A 285 14.85 18.95 -13.44
C SER A 285 15.56 19.60 -12.24
N LYS A 286 14.86 19.79 -11.11
CA LYS A 286 15.47 20.35 -9.88
C LYS A 286 16.31 19.32 -9.11
N GLY A 287 16.18 18.05 -9.45
CA GLY A 287 16.82 16.94 -8.75
C GLY A 287 16.11 16.59 -7.44
N SER A 288 16.34 15.35 -6.98
CA SER A 288 15.80 14.82 -5.73
C SER A 288 16.90 14.77 -4.68
N ARG A 289 16.60 15.17 -3.43
CA ARG A 289 17.50 15.00 -2.27
C ARG A 289 17.01 13.82 -1.42
N PHE A 290 16.72 12.73 -2.10
CA PHE A 290 16.05 11.59 -1.50
C PHE A 290 16.79 11.08 -0.26
N GLN A 291 16.04 10.89 0.82
CA GLN A 291 16.50 10.25 2.04
C GLN A 291 15.41 9.34 2.59
N PHE A 292 15.81 8.28 3.28
CA PHE A 292 14.86 7.45 4.00
C PHE A 292 14.43 8.11 5.31
N LEU A 293 13.24 7.73 5.81
CA LEU A 293 12.69 8.30 7.04
C LEU A 293 13.47 7.89 8.30
N TYR A 294 14.06 6.70 8.29
CA TYR A 294 14.78 6.14 9.43
C TYR A 294 15.95 5.26 8.98
N ASP A 295 16.92 5.02 9.87
CA ASP A 295 17.93 3.98 9.67
C ASP A 295 17.34 2.61 10.08
N VAL A 296 17.61 1.58 9.28
CA VAL A 296 17.17 0.22 9.58
C VAL A 296 17.85 -0.38 10.81
N GLN A 297 19.02 0.15 11.21
CA GLN A 297 19.75 -0.22 12.44
C GLN A 297 19.05 0.25 13.72
N LEU A 298 18.06 1.15 13.64
CA LEU A 298 17.26 1.51 14.81
C LEU A 298 16.49 0.29 15.32
N PRO A 299 16.28 0.17 16.64
CA PRO A 299 15.42 -0.87 17.20
C PRO A 299 14.03 -0.87 16.55
N ILE A 300 13.39 -2.04 16.44
CA ILE A 300 12.07 -2.20 15.80
C ILE A 300 11.07 -1.19 16.39
N VAL A 301 11.02 -1.05 17.72
CA VAL A 301 10.13 -0.12 18.42
C VAL A 301 10.37 1.34 17.99
N GLU A 302 11.62 1.76 17.85
CA GLU A 302 11.96 3.12 17.43
C GLU A 302 11.54 3.37 15.99
N LYS A 303 11.75 2.41 15.07
CA LYS A 303 11.29 2.55 13.68
C LYS A 303 9.77 2.73 13.61
N ILE A 304 9.03 1.93 14.37
CA ILE A 304 7.56 2.04 14.46
C ILE A 304 7.17 3.42 15.02
N ARG A 305 7.83 3.88 16.09
CA ARG A 305 7.58 5.19 16.70
C ARG A 305 7.89 6.34 15.75
N THR A 306 9.00 6.28 15.01
CA THR A 306 9.37 7.29 14.01
C THR A 306 8.28 7.44 12.96
N ILE A 307 7.79 6.33 12.39
CA ILE A 307 6.68 6.39 11.42
C ILE A 307 5.43 6.99 12.09
N ALA A 308 5.07 6.51 13.29
CA ALA A 308 3.89 6.98 14.00
C ALA A 308 3.91 8.50 14.26
N GLN A 309 5.04 9.05 14.69
CA GLN A 309 5.17 10.45 15.03
C GLN A 309 5.32 11.33 13.77
N ALA A 310 6.27 11.00 12.89
CA ALA A 310 6.59 11.84 11.74
C ALA A 310 5.49 11.78 10.66
N VAL A 311 5.01 10.58 10.34
CA VAL A 311 4.05 10.36 9.25
C VAL A 311 2.63 10.57 9.76
N TYR A 312 2.23 9.90 10.84
CA TYR A 312 0.83 9.94 11.29
C TYR A 312 0.50 11.12 12.21
N GLY A 313 1.51 11.74 12.83
CA GLY A 313 1.29 12.77 13.85
C GLY A 313 0.78 12.19 15.18
N ALA A 314 1.01 10.90 15.44
CA ALA A 314 0.72 10.28 16.72
C ALA A 314 1.62 10.88 17.81
N LYS A 315 1.11 10.93 19.05
CA LYS A 315 1.91 11.33 20.21
C LYS A 315 2.97 10.27 20.55
N ASP A 316 2.55 9.01 20.58
CA ASP A 316 3.41 7.86 20.84
C ASP A 316 2.70 6.57 20.36
N ILE A 317 3.34 5.43 20.59
CA ILE A 317 2.80 4.09 20.34
C ILE A 317 2.51 3.37 21.65
N LYS A 318 1.57 2.43 21.62
CA LYS A 318 1.29 1.50 22.73
C LYS A 318 1.38 0.07 22.22
N LEU A 319 2.37 -0.67 22.68
CA LEU A 319 2.55 -2.09 22.35
C LEU A 319 1.67 -2.97 23.24
N SER A 320 1.01 -3.96 22.65
CA SER A 320 0.44 -5.06 23.40
C SER A 320 1.55 -5.98 23.94
N PRO A 321 1.30 -6.78 24.99
CA PRO A 321 2.26 -7.77 25.45
C PRO A 321 2.65 -8.79 24.36
N GLU A 322 1.69 -9.16 23.49
CA GLU A 322 1.94 -10.05 22.35
C GLU A 322 2.87 -9.39 21.32
N ALA A 323 2.63 -8.13 20.99
CA ALA A 323 3.49 -7.37 20.08
C ALA A 323 4.92 -7.25 20.62
N GLN A 324 5.08 -6.93 21.92
CA GLN A 324 6.40 -6.83 22.54
C GLN A 324 7.15 -8.17 22.49
N SER A 325 6.51 -9.26 22.91
CA SER A 325 7.12 -10.59 22.89
C SER A 325 7.58 -11.02 21.48
N LYS A 326 6.80 -10.70 20.43
CA LYS A 326 7.20 -10.99 19.05
C LYS A 326 8.35 -10.09 18.57
N ILE A 327 8.37 -8.81 18.96
CA ILE A 327 9.49 -7.90 18.67
C ILE A 327 10.79 -8.43 19.28
N ASP A 328 10.76 -8.86 20.54
CA ASP A 328 11.93 -9.40 21.24
C ASP A 328 12.46 -10.63 20.51
N ARG A 329 11.55 -11.57 20.17
CA ARG A 329 11.90 -12.77 19.38
C ARG A 329 12.49 -12.42 18.01
N TYR A 330 11.91 -11.48 17.27
CA TYR A 330 12.46 -11.09 15.96
C TYR A 330 13.83 -10.44 16.09
N THR A 331 14.09 -9.73 17.19
CA THR A 331 15.40 -9.17 17.49
C THR A 331 16.42 -10.28 17.77
N GLU A 332 16.07 -11.25 18.62
CA GLU A 332 16.90 -12.42 18.94
C GLU A 332 17.20 -13.29 17.71
N GLN A 333 16.24 -13.42 16.80
CA GLN A 333 16.39 -14.14 15.53
C GLN A 333 17.20 -13.36 14.46
N GLY A 334 17.67 -12.15 14.77
CA GLY A 334 18.48 -11.34 13.86
C GLY A 334 17.69 -10.56 12.81
N PHE A 335 16.36 -10.49 12.93
CA PHE A 335 15.47 -9.76 12.02
C PHE A 335 15.26 -8.29 12.45
N GLY A 336 15.95 -7.84 13.49
CA GLY A 336 15.85 -6.49 14.04
C GLY A 336 16.10 -5.38 13.02
N ASN A 337 16.91 -5.64 11.99
CA ASN A 337 17.30 -4.66 10.96
C ASN A 337 16.37 -4.62 9.73
N LEU A 338 15.21 -5.27 9.78
CA LEU A 338 14.25 -5.20 8.67
C LEU A 338 13.46 -3.87 8.69
N PRO A 339 13.10 -3.30 7.53
CA PRO A 339 12.13 -2.20 7.43
C PRO A 339 10.76 -2.52 8.04
N ILE A 340 9.99 -1.48 8.34
CA ILE A 340 8.65 -1.56 8.92
C ILE A 340 7.59 -1.28 7.86
N CYS A 341 6.58 -2.15 7.79
CA CYS A 341 5.40 -2.03 6.94
C CYS A 341 4.14 -1.89 7.82
N MET A 342 3.75 -0.66 8.17
CA MET A 342 2.61 -0.44 9.07
C MET A 342 1.27 -0.90 8.45
N ALA A 343 0.55 -1.78 9.15
CA ALA A 343 -0.79 -2.23 8.76
C ALA A 343 -1.87 -1.49 9.54
N LYS A 344 -2.38 -0.40 8.97
CA LYS A 344 -3.39 0.50 9.57
C LYS A 344 -4.49 0.87 8.58
N THR A 345 -5.59 1.42 9.09
CA THR A 345 -6.69 1.89 8.24
C THR A 345 -6.18 2.96 7.27
N HIS A 346 -6.60 2.91 6.01
CA HIS A 346 -6.27 3.93 5.00
C HIS A 346 -7.20 5.15 5.05
N LEU A 347 -8.21 5.13 5.93
CA LEU A 347 -9.28 6.13 5.97
C LEU A 347 -9.00 7.33 6.88
N SER A 348 -7.89 7.29 7.63
CA SER A 348 -7.44 8.32 8.56
C SER A 348 -5.93 8.26 8.69
N LEU A 349 -5.26 9.35 9.07
CA LEU A 349 -3.86 9.30 9.53
C LEU A 349 -3.72 8.50 10.83
N SER A 350 -4.77 8.46 11.66
CA SER A 350 -4.78 7.69 12.91
C SER A 350 -5.15 6.21 12.68
N HIS A 351 -5.46 5.50 13.77
CA HIS A 351 -5.99 4.14 13.73
C HIS A 351 -7.53 4.09 13.64
N GLU A 352 -8.20 5.24 13.77
CA GLU A 352 -9.65 5.36 13.78
C GLU A 352 -10.16 5.87 12.42
N PRO A 353 -10.88 5.06 11.62
CA PRO A 353 -11.21 5.40 10.23
C PRO A 353 -12.10 6.65 10.07
N ASP A 354 -12.87 6.99 11.09
CA ASP A 354 -13.81 8.12 11.06
C ASP A 354 -13.15 9.46 11.41
N LYS A 355 -11.92 9.45 11.95
CA LYS A 355 -11.20 10.69 12.28
C LYS A 355 -10.58 11.30 11.02
N LYS A 356 -11.29 12.25 10.41
CA LYS A 356 -10.86 12.98 9.21
C LYS A 356 -9.90 14.14 9.52
N GLY A 357 -9.48 14.87 8.48
CA GLY A 357 -8.49 15.95 8.60
C GLY A 357 -7.11 15.45 9.05
N VAL A 358 -6.54 16.11 10.07
CA VAL A 358 -5.28 15.76 10.73
C VAL A 358 -5.54 15.55 12.24
N PRO A 359 -5.87 14.31 12.67
CA PRO A 359 -6.10 14.00 14.07
C PRO A 359 -4.86 14.32 14.92
N LYS A 360 -5.08 14.77 16.16
CA LYS A 360 -4.02 15.14 17.12
C LYS A 360 -4.12 14.32 18.40
N ASP A 361 -3.02 14.29 19.16
CA ASP A 361 -2.94 13.78 20.54
C ASP A 361 -3.35 12.31 20.73
N PHE A 362 -3.28 11.49 19.68
CA PHE A 362 -3.62 10.07 19.76
C PHE A 362 -2.37 9.20 20.00
N ILE A 363 -2.57 8.10 20.73
CA ILE A 363 -1.57 7.04 20.90
C ILE A 363 -1.92 5.91 19.93
N LEU A 364 -0.95 5.45 19.13
CA LEU A 364 -1.17 4.42 18.14
C LEU A 364 -1.08 3.02 18.78
N PRO A 365 -2.17 2.23 18.83
CA PRO A 365 -2.15 0.91 19.42
C PRO A 365 -1.54 -0.11 18.44
N ILE A 366 -0.50 -0.80 18.86
CA ILE A 366 0.11 -1.92 18.13
C ILE A 366 -0.38 -3.22 18.78
N SER A 367 -1.32 -3.88 18.11
CA SER A 367 -2.01 -5.07 18.63
C SER A 367 -1.20 -6.34 18.46
N ASP A 368 -0.49 -6.45 17.33
CA ASP A 368 0.34 -7.60 16.96
C ASP A 368 1.51 -7.12 16.07
N VAL A 369 2.55 -7.93 15.94
CA VAL A 369 3.67 -7.70 15.02
C VAL A 369 4.00 -9.01 14.33
N ARG A 370 4.05 -8.96 12.99
CA ARG A 370 4.37 -10.12 12.15
C ARG A 370 5.56 -9.78 11.26
N ALA A 371 6.13 -10.79 10.62
CA ALA A 371 7.27 -10.61 9.75
C ALA A 371 7.10 -11.39 8.44
N SER A 372 7.52 -10.79 7.34
CA SER A 372 7.66 -11.41 6.03
C SER A 372 9.15 -11.40 5.69
N ILE A 373 9.85 -12.44 6.14
CA ILE A 373 11.31 -12.52 6.12
C ILE A 373 11.87 -12.67 4.70
N GLY A 374 11.23 -13.44 3.84
CA GLY A 374 11.60 -13.55 2.43
C GLY A 374 11.36 -12.24 1.67
N ALA A 375 10.26 -11.55 1.98
CA ALA A 375 10.02 -10.22 1.42
C ALA A 375 10.97 -9.15 2.01
N GLY A 376 11.40 -9.34 3.26
CA GLY A 376 12.39 -8.50 3.94
C GLY A 376 11.78 -7.33 4.69
N PHE A 377 10.66 -7.51 5.40
CA PHE A 377 10.09 -6.48 6.29
C PHE A 377 9.32 -7.07 7.48
N ILE A 378 9.16 -6.25 8.53
CA ILE A 378 8.29 -6.50 9.68
C ILE A 378 7.03 -5.65 9.53
N TYR A 379 5.85 -6.21 9.77
CA TYR A 379 4.58 -5.49 9.64
C TYR A 379 3.77 -5.48 10.95
N PRO A 380 3.80 -4.36 11.70
CA PRO A 380 2.96 -4.15 12.87
C PRO A 380 1.50 -3.97 12.47
N LEU A 381 0.60 -4.60 13.24
CA LEU A 381 -0.85 -4.46 13.08
C LEU A 381 -1.34 -3.37 14.02
N VAL A 382 -1.99 -2.36 13.42
CA VAL A 382 -2.56 -1.22 14.13
C VAL A 382 -4.07 -1.42 14.26
N GLY A 383 -4.54 -1.52 15.50
CA GLY A 383 -5.95 -1.78 15.78
C GLY A 383 -6.43 -3.16 15.32
N THR A 384 -7.69 -3.26 14.92
CA THR A 384 -8.31 -4.50 14.41
C THR A 384 -8.24 -4.54 12.89
N MET A 385 -7.25 -5.28 12.37
CA MET A 385 -7.04 -5.44 10.93
C MET A 385 -7.32 -6.88 10.48
N SER A 386 -8.04 -7.02 9.37
CA SER A 386 -8.31 -8.32 8.74
C SER A 386 -7.61 -8.42 7.39
N THR A 387 -6.93 -9.54 7.20
CA THR A 387 -6.21 -9.94 5.97
C THR A 387 -7.09 -10.66 4.96
N MET A 388 -8.35 -10.95 5.33
CA MET A 388 -9.34 -11.58 4.47
C MET A 388 -10.60 -10.71 4.45
N PRO A 389 -10.86 -9.97 3.35
CA PRO A 389 -12.08 -9.18 3.22
C PRO A 389 -13.34 -10.08 3.21
N GLY A 390 -14.49 -9.48 3.49
CA GLY A 390 -15.78 -10.15 3.36
C GLY A 390 -16.60 -9.51 2.25
N LEU A 391 -17.47 -10.29 1.62
CA LEU A 391 -18.44 -9.77 0.67
C LEU A 391 -19.44 -8.81 1.37
N PRO A 392 -19.92 -7.75 0.68
CA PRO A 392 -20.99 -6.89 1.17
C PRO A 392 -22.33 -7.63 1.14
N THR A 393 -23.38 -7.01 1.70
CA THR A 393 -24.75 -7.58 1.70
C THR A 393 -25.28 -7.84 0.28
N ARG A 394 -24.93 -6.95 -0.68
CA ARG A 394 -25.20 -7.11 -2.11
C ARG A 394 -23.88 -7.12 -2.89
N PRO A 395 -23.28 -8.29 -3.17
CA PRO A 395 -22.07 -8.39 -3.97
C PRO A 395 -22.29 -8.02 -5.44
N CYS A 396 -21.24 -7.52 -6.11
CA CYS A 396 -21.29 -7.15 -7.52
C CYS A 396 -21.57 -8.33 -8.46
N PHE A 397 -21.25 -9.57 -8.06
CA PHE A 397 -21.52 -10.75 -8.90
C PHE A 397 -23.01 -10.98 -9.16
N TYR A 398 -23.92 -10.33 -8.42
CA TYR A 398 -25.35 -10.34 -8.76
C TYR A 398 -25.69 -9.57 -10.03
N ASP A 399 -24.81 -8.69 -10.47
CA ASP A 399 -24.96 -7.90 -11.70
C ASP A 399 -24.08 -8.44 -12.84
N ILE A 400 -23.22 -9.45 -12.56
CA ILE A 400 -22.37 -10.09 -13.56
C ILE A 400 -23.19 -11.11 -14.35
N ASP A 401 -23.18 -10.97 -15.67
CA ASP A 401 -23.85 -11.90 -16.58
C ASP A 401 -23.09 -12.01 -17.91
N LEU A 402 -23.42 -13.03 -18.70
CA LEU A 402 -22.87 -13.25 -20.04
C LEU A 402 -24.02 -13.27 -21.06
N ASP A 403 -23.97 -12.35 -22.00
CA ASP A 403 -24.87 -12.40 -23.14
C ASP A 403 -24.58 -13.64 -24.00
N THR A 404 -25.53 -14.56 -24.09
CA THR A 404 -25.30 -15.88 -24.72
C THR A 404 -25.25 -15.84 -26.24
N GLU A 405 -25.63 -14.74 -26.88
CA GLU A 405 -25.55 -14.58 -28.33
C GLU A 405 -24.26 -13.84 -28.73
N THR A 406 -23.91 -12.79 -27.99
CA THR A 406 -22.75 -11.94 -28.30
C THR A 406 -21.49 -12.31 -27.52
N GLU A 407 -21.60 -13.18 -26.52
CA GLU A 407 -20.55 -13.51 -25.54
C GLU A 407 -20.02 -12.29 -24.78
N GLN A 408 -20.78 -11.18 -24.78
CA GLN A 408 -20.39 -9.97 -24.08
C GLN A 408 -20.64 -10.11 -22.58
N VAL A 409 -19.58 -9.90 -21.79
CA VAL A 409 -19.65 -9.84 -20.32
C VAL A 409 -20.31 -8.53 -19.89
N LYS A 410 -21.33 -8.62 -19.02
CA LYS A 410 -22.05 -7.50 -18.41
C LYS A 410 -21.71 -7.41 -16.92
N GLY A 411 -21.68 -6.20 -16.36
CA GLY A 411 -21.57 -5.95 -14.93
C GLY A 411 -20.20 -6.18 -14.27
N LEU A 412 -19.13 -6.37 -15.06
CA LEU A 412 -17.77 -6.55 -14.53
C LEU A 412 -17.07 -5.23 -14.17
N PHE A 413 -17.32 -4.15 -14.94
CA PHE A 413 -16.75 -2.81 -14.76
C PHE A 413 -17.75 -1.70 -15.08
#